data_AF-A0AA36GJT2-F1
#
_entry.id   AF-A0AA36GJT2-F1
#
_cell.length_a   1.000
_cell.length_b   1.000
_cell.length_c   1.000
_cell.angle_alpha   90.00
_cell.angle_beta   90.00
_cell.angle_gamma   90.00
#
_symmetry.space_group_name_H-M   'P 1'
#
loop_
_entity.id
_entity.type
_entity.pdbx_description
1 polymer ?
#
loop_
_entity_poly.entity_id
_entity_poly.type
_entity_poly.pdbx_seq_one_letter_code
_entity_poly.pdbx_strand_id
1 'polypeptide(L)'
;MRLLLVFLAVIVLAEGYAAYWDLPLCGLCQDLVGYLKGKLEGGVDDVQKIATQFCGEKAPILLQGACKSFVEDSMSRIVALLKEKVDVTKICTIIKMCKN
;
A
#
# COMPACT_ATOMS: atom_id res chain seq x y z
N MET A 1 37.93 8.30 -12.22
CA MET A 1 37.00 9.44 -12.09
C MET A 1 35.61 9.18 -12.71
N ARG A 2 35.49 8.67 -13.95
CA ARG A 2 34.19 8.30 -14.56
C ARG A 2 33.37 7.25 -13.78
N LEU A 3 34.02 6.21 -13.25
CA LEU A 3 33.34 5.17 -12.44
C LEU A 3 32.72 5.71 -11.15
N LEU A 4 33.34 6.72 -10.52
CA LEU A 4 32.80 7.38 -9.32
C LEU A 4 31.54 8.19 -9.64
N LEU A 5 31.50 8.88 -10.79
CA LEU A 5 30.32 9.63 -11.24
C LEU A 5 29.14 8.73 -11.54
N VAL A 6 29.38 7.55 -12.12
CA VAL A 6 28.34 6.54 -12.37
C VAL A 6 27.81 5.98 -11.05
N PHE A 7 28.69 5.66 -10.10
CA PHE A 7 28.27 5.20 -8.76
C PHE A 7 27.41 6.23 -8.03
N LEU A 8 27.81 7.50 -8.03
CA LEU A 8 27.02 8.57 -7.42
C LEU A 8 25.66 8.77 -8.09
N ALA A 9 25.59 8.70 -9.42
CA ALA A 9 24.32 8.78 -10.14
C ALA A 9 23.38 7.61 -9.79
N VAL A 10 23.90 6.38 -9.64
CA VAL A 10 23.10 5.21 -9.25
C VAL A 10 22.57 5.36 -7.82
N ILE A 11 23.38 5.87 -6.90
CA ILE A 11 22.96 6.12 -5.51
C ILE A 11 21.84 7.18 -5.46
N VAL A 12 22.02 8.31 -6.15
CA VAL A 12 21.02 9.39 -6.24
C VAL A 12 19.71 8.88 -6.85
N LEU A 13 19.80 8.04 -7.88
CA LEU A 13 18.62 7.40 -8.46
C LEU A 13 17.96 6.42 -7.48
N ALA A 14 18.72 5.63 -6.72
CA ALA A 14 18.15 4.69 -5.75
C ALA A 14 17.40 5.41 -4.61
N GLU A 15 17.96 6.48 -4.06
CA GLU A 15 17.32 7.31 -3.03
C GLU A 15 16.09 8.06 -3.58
N GLY A 16 16.21 8.60 -4.79
CA GLY A 16 15.11 9.24 -5.49
C GLY A 16 13.98 8.27 -5.82
N TYR A 17 14.30 7.06 -6.24
CA TYR A 17 13.31 6.00 -6.48
C TYR A 17 12.61 5.59 -5.18
N ALA A 18 13.32 5.42 -4.07
CA ALA A 18 12.71 5.07 -2.79
C ALA A 18 11.66 6.11 -2.35
N ALA A 19 11.99 7.40 -2.42
CA ALA A 19 11.05 8.48 -2.13
C ALA A 19 9.92 8.59 -3.16
N TYR A 20 10.20 8.24 -4.42
CA TYR A 20 9.19 8.20 -5.49
C TYR A 20 8.20 7.05 -5.33
N TRP A 21 8.57 5.92 -4.71
CA TRP A 21 7.65 4.81 -4.43
C TRP A 21 6.80 5.02 -3.19
N ASP A 22 7.29 5.79 -2.20
CA ASP A 22 6.54 6.12 -0.97
C ASP A 22 5.18 6.79 -1.29
N LEU A 23 5.16 7.72 -2.26
CA LEU A 23 3.94 8.46 -2.63
C LEU A 23 2.85 7.59 -3.28
N PRO A 24 3.14 6.80 -4.35
CA PRO A 24 2.16 5.91 -4.96
C PRO A 24 1.79 4.73 -4.06
N LEU A 25 2.67 4.23 -3.19
CA LEU A 25 2.33 3.19 -2.21
C LEU A 25 1.39 3.73 -1.12
N CYS A 26 1.65 4.95 -0.62
CA CYS A 26 0.78 5.59 0.35
C CYS A 26 -0.61 5.85 -0.23
N GLY A 27 -0.69 6.38 -1.46
CA GLY A 27 -1.95 6.55 -2.18
C GLY A 27 -2.71 5.23 -2.38
N LEU A 28 -2.01 4.18 -2.84
CA LEU A 28 -2.61 2.86 -3.01
C LEU A 28 -3.19 2.31 -1.70
N CYS A 29 -2.46 2.49 -0.59
CA CYS A 29 -2.95 2.09 0.72
C CYS A 29 -4.21 2.86 1.13
N GLN A 30 -4.19 4.19 0.99
CA GLN A 30 -5.30 5.04 1.40
C GLN A 30 -6.56 4.71 0.59
N ASP A 31 -6.41 4.49 -0.72
CA ASP A 31 -7.50 4.08 -1.60
C ASP A 31 -8.08 2.72 -1.20
N LEU A 32 -7.21 1.72 -0.96
CA LEU A 32 -7.64 0.38 -0.53
C LEU A 32 -8.35 0.45 0.83
N VAL A 33 -7.73 1.03 1.84
CA VAL A 33 -8.28 1.09 3.21
C VAL A 33 -9.58 1.92 3.24
N GLY A 34 -9.65 3.01 2.49
CA GLY A 34 -10.88 3.81 2.33
C GLY A 34 -12.01 3.01 1.68
N TYR A 35 -11.69 2.24 0.63
CA TYR A 35 -12.65 1.36 -0.03
C TYR A 35 -13.17 0.26 0.92
N LEU A 36 -12.28 -0.35 1.72
CA LEU A 36 -12.66 -1.39 2.70
C LEU A 36 -13.52 -0.81 3.84
N LYS A 37 -13.22 0.41 4.31
CA LYS A 37 -14.01 1.09 5.34
C LYS A 37 -15.48 1.23 4.92
N GLY A 38 -15.74 1.73 3.71
CA GLY A 38 -17.10 1.89 3.20
C GLY A 38 -17.84 0.56 3.01
N LYS A 39 -17.12 -0.54 2.75
CA LYS A 39 -17.71 -1.89 2.61
C LYS A 39 -18.00 -2.56 3.95
N LEU A 40 -17.16 -2.36 4.96
CA LEU A 40 -17.38 -2.82 6.33
C LEU A 40 -18.62 -2.17 6.95
N GLU A 41 -18.83 -0.87 6.73
CA GLU A 41 -20.04 -0.16 7.17
C GLU A 41 -21.31 -0.72 6.49
N GLY A 42 -21.17 -1.37 5.33
CA GLY A 42 -22.26 -2.01 4.59
C GLY A 42 -22.52 -3.49 4.93
N GLY A 43 -21.81 -4.08 5.90
CA GLY A 43 -22.07 -5.44 6.40
C GLY A 43 -21.57 -6.59 5.52
N VAL A 44 -20.60 -6.34 4.63
CA VAL A 44 -20.02 -7.41 3.80
C VAL A 44 -18.80 -8.01 4.50
N ASP A 45 -18.91 -9.24 5.00
CA ASP A 45 -17.84 -9.90 5.77
C ASP A 45 -16.63 -10.35 4.92
N ASP A 46 -16.76 -10.37 3.59
CA ASP A 46 -15.74 -10.91 2.69
C ASP A 46 -14.68 -9.87 2.27
N VAL A 47 -14.20 -9.08 3.24
CA VAL A 47 -13.27 -7.96 3.07
C VAL A 47 -11.97 -8.39 2.38
N GLN A 48 -11.52 -9.63 2.62
CA GLN A 48 -10.34 -10.20 1.98
C GLN A 48 -10.57 -10.42 0.48
N LYS A 49 -11.74 -10.91 0.07
CA LYS A 49 -12.10 -11.08 -1.34
C LYS A 49 -12.18 -9.73 -2.07
N ILE A 50 -12.74 -8.73 -1.39
CA ILE A 50 -12.85 -7.35 -1.88
C ILE A 50 -11.46 -6.74 -2.09
N ALA A 51 -10.54 -6.92 -1.13
CA ALA A 51 -9.17 -6.42 -1.24
C ALA A 51 -8.38 -7.13 -2.36
N THR A 52 -8.54 -8.44 -2.51
CA THR A 52 -7.91 -9.19 -3.61
C THR A 52 -8.46 -8.75 -4.97
N GLN A 53 -9.76 -8.42 -5.06
CA GLN A 53 -10.37 -7.88 -6.28
C GLN A 53 -9.82 -6.49 -6.62
N PHE A 54 -9.65 -5.63 -5.62
CA PHE A 54 -9.00 -4.32 -5.79
C PHE A 54 -7.59 -4.46 -6.41
N CYS A 55 -6.80 -5.44 -5.95
CA CYS A 55 -5.49 -5.71 -6.53
C CYS A 55 -5.55 -6.13 -8.01
N GLY A 56 -6.64 -6.75 -8.47
CA GLY A 56 -6.81 -7.10 -9.88
C GLY A 56 -7.28 -5.93 -10.75
N GLU A 57 -8.12 -5.06 -10.20
CA GLU A 57 -8.81 -4.00 -10.96
C GLU A 57 -8.11 -2.63 -10.91
N LYS A 58 -7.41 -2.35 -9.82
CA LYS A 58 -6.88 -1.00 -9.51
C LYS A 58 -5.37 -0.96 -9.39
N ALA A 59 -4.72 -2.06 -9.04
CA ALA A 59 -3.26 -2.09 -8.98
C ALA A 59 -2.64 -2.16 -10.39
N PRO A 60 -1.54 -1.41 -10.65
CA PRO A 60 -0.77 -1.55 -11.88
C PRO A 60 -0.38 -3.01 -12.13
N ILE A 61 -0.41 -3.45 -13.39
CA ILE A 61 -0.16 -4.86 -13.78
C ILE A 61 1.13 -5.42 -13.16
N LEU A 62 2.20 -4.62 -13.16
CA LEU A 62 3.51 -5.00 -12.59
C LEU A 62 3.49 -5.20 -11.06
N LEU A 63 2.51 -4.63 -10.36
CA LEU A 63 2.40 -4.66 -8.90
C LEU A 63 1.30 -5.60 -8.40
N GLN A 64 0.50 -6.22 -9.27
CA GLN A 64 -0.64 -7.05 -8.85
C GLN A 64 -0.22 -8.22 -7.96
N GLY A 65 0.91 -8.87 -8.25
CA GLY A 65 1.45 -9.95 -7.42
C GLY A 65 1.82 -9.46 -6.03
N ALA A 66 2.59 -8.38 -5.95
CA ALA A 66 2.97 -7.75 -4.67
C ALA A 66 1.74 -7.26 -3.88
N CYS A 67 0.73 -6.71 -4.56
CA CYS A 67 -0.53 -6.29 -3.95
C CYS A 67 -1.28 -7.47 -3.32
N LYS A 68 -1.39 -8.60 -4.02
CA LYS A 68 -2.06 -9.80 -3.51
C LYS A 68 -1.35 -10.38 -2.29
N SER A 69 -0.03 -10.54 -2.34
CA SER A 69 0.74 -11.00 -1.18
C SER A 69 0.60 -10.04 0.01
N PHE A 70 0.65 -8.73 -0.25
CA PHE A 70 0.43 -7.73 0.79
C PHE A 70 -0.96 -7.81 1.42
N VAL A 71 -2.00 -8.00 0.58
CA VAL A 71 -3.37 -8.22 1.04
C VAL A 71 -3.43 -9.47 1.92
N GLU A 72 -2.89 -10.59 1.49
CA GLU A 72 -2.88 -11.83 2.29
C GLU A 72 -2.20 -11.63 3.65
N ASP A 73 -1.07 -10.93 3.69
CA ASP A 73 -0.27 -10.74 4.91
C ASP A 73 -0.83 -9.65 5.85
N SER A 74 -1.46 -8.62 5.30
CA SER A 74 -1.82 -7.41 6.05
C SER A 74 -3.32 -7.25 6.32
N MET A 75 -4.19 -7.97 5.59
CA MET A 75 -5.64 -7.72 5.64
C MET A 75 -6.25 -7.97 7.01
N SER A 76 -5.83 -9.01 7.72
CA SER A 76 -6.31 -9.31 9.08
C SER A 76 -6.08 -8.13 10.02
N ARG A 77 -4.91 -7.47 9.89
CA ARG A 77 -4.52 -6.32 10.69
C ARG A 77 -5.27 -5.06 10.27
N ILE A 78 -5.43 -4.82 8.97
CA ILE A 78 -6.20 -3.68 8.44
C ILE A 78 -7.65 -3.77 8.91
N VAL A 79 -8.28 -4.95 8.84
CA VAL A 79 -9.67 -5.17 9.31
C VAL A 79 -9.80 -4.93 10.81
N ALA A 80 -8.86 -5.40 11.63
CA ALA A 80 -8.87 -5.15 13.07
C ALA A 80 -8.82 -3.65 13.38
N LEU A 81 -7.90 -2.92 12.73
CA LEU A 81 -7.77 -1.47 12.90
C LEU A 81 -9.02 -0.69 12.42
N LEU A 82 -9.66 -1.15 11.34
CA LEU A 82 -10.92 -0.58 10.86
C LEU A 82 -12.06 -0.80 11.87
N LYS A 83 -12.15 -1.97 12.50
CA LYS A 83 -13.13 -2.24 13.57
C LYS A 83 -12.90 -1.37 14.81
N GLU A 84 -11.65 -1.04 15.09
CA GLU A 84 -11.25 -0.09 16.14
C GLU A 84 -11.47 1.39 15.74
N LYS A 85 -12.01 1.65 14.54
CA LYS A 85 -12.27 2.99 13.99
C LYS A 85 -11.01 3.86 13.85
N VAL A 86 -9.86 3.23 13.60
CA VAL A 86 -8.60 3.95 13.34
C VAL A 86 -8.69 4.68 12.00
N ASP A 87 -8.18 5.92 11.95
CA ASP A 87 -8.14 6.71 10.72
C ASP A 87 -7.31 6.07 9.61
N VAL A 88 -7.76 6.22 8.36
CA VAL A 88 -7.15 5.62 7.15
C VAL A 88 -5.66 5.95 7.04
N THR A 89 -5.28 7.22 7.20
CA THR A 89 -3.88 7.65 7.17
C THR A 89 -3.05 6.94 8.23
N LYS A 90 -3.59 6.80 9.45
CA LYS A 90 -2.89 6.15 10.56
C LYS A 90 -2.74 4.65 10.33
N ILE A 91 -3.74 3.99 9.76
CA ILE A 91 -3.64 2.58 9.33
C ILE A 91 -2.49 2.41 8.33
N CYS A 92 -2.43 3.29 7.32
CA CYS A 92 -1.39 3.24 6.29
C CYS A 92 0.02 3.53 6.83
N THR A 93 0.15 4.37 7.86
CA THR A 93 1.42 4.54 8.58
C THR A 93 1.79 3.31 9.42
N ILE A 94 0.82 2.68 10.11
CA ILE A 94 1.04 1.48 10.95
C ILE A 94 1.57 0.30 10.12
N ILE A 95 1.05 0.13 8.90
CA ILE A 95 1.50 -0.92 7.96
C ILE A 95 2.68 -0.47 7.10
N LYS A 96 3.26 0.70 7.39
CA LYS A 96 4.47 1.25 6.78
C LYS A 96 4.38 1.54 5.27
N MET A 97 3.18 1.84 4.77
CA MET A 97 2.97 2.27 3.39
C MET A 97 2.92 3.80 3.23
N CYS A 98 2.69 4.53 4.32
CA CYS A 98 2.86 5.97 4.39
C CYS A 98 3.96 6.31 5.39
N LYS A 99 4.80 7.29 5.06
CA LYS A 99 5.65 7.96 6.04
C LYS A 99 4.79 8.84 6.96
N ASN A 100 5.28 9.03 8.19
CA ASN A 100 4.65 9.87 9.21
C ASN A 100 5.00 11.35 9.02
#